data_AF-A0A7W0V957-F1
#
_entry.id   AF-A0A7W0V957-F1
#
_cell.length_a   1.000
_cell.length_b   1.000
_cell.length_c   1.000
_cell.angle_alpha   90.00
_cell.angle_beta   90.00
_cell.angle_gamma   90.00
#
_symmetry.space_group_name_H-M   'P 1'
#
loop_
_entity.id
_entity.type
_entity.pdbx_description
1 polymer ?
#
loop_
_entity_poly.entity_id
_entity_poly.type
_entity_poly.pdbx_seq_one_letter_code
_entity_poly.pdbx_strand_id
1 'polypeptide(L)' 'MKAIRVRVENGRITGDAPAGLPEGDVDLCLADPDDDLSDEELARLSDALARGFESLKAGRFRLASDVISDLRRR' A
#
# COMPACT_ATOMS: atom_id res chain seq x y z
N MET A 1 -11.64 4.57 7.06
CA MET A 1 -10.77 5.75 6.84
C MET A 1 -11.62 7.01 7.01
N LYS A 2 -11.13 8.11 7.61
CA LYS A 2 -11.90 9.36 7.71
C LYS A 2 -11.36 10.36 6.68
N ALA A 3 -12.03 10.46 5.53
CA ALA A 3 -11.65 11.38 4.47
C ALA A 3 -11.92 12.84 4.89
N ILE A 4 -11.04 13.75 4.50
CA ILE A 4 -11.13 15.18 4.84
C ILE A 4 -11.51 15.93 3.58
N ARG A 5 -12.55 16.75 3.68
CA ARG A 5 -12.93 17.65 2.60
C ARG A 5 -12.21 18.98 2.77
N VAL A 6 -11.32 19.28 1.83
CA VAL A 6 -10.54 20.52 1.81
C VAL A 6 -10.79 21.29 0.52
N ARG A 7 -10.58 22.60 0.55
CA ARG A 7 -10.57 23.47 -0.63
C ARG A 7 -9.14 23.64 -1.12
N VAL A 8 -8.94 23.44 -2.43
CA VAL A 8 -7.68 23.70 -3.12
C VAL A 8 -7.84 24.94 -3.98
N GLU A 9 -7.02 25.96 -3.76
CA GLU A 9 -7.02 27.21 -4.55
C GLU A 9 -5.59 27.71 -4.72
N ASN A 10 -5.15 27.92 -5.97
CA ASN A 10 -3.80 28.37 -6.31
C ASN A 10 -2.67 27.54 -5.64
N GLY A 11 -2.85 26.22 -5.57
CA GLY A 11 -1.89 25.30 -4.94
C GLY A 11 -1.92 25.30 -3.41
N ARG A 12 -2.80 26.08 -2.78
CA ARG A 12 -2.99 26.09 -1.32
C ARG A 12 -4.17 25.20 -0.94
N ILE A 13 -3.95 24.34 0.04
CA ILE A 13 -4.98 23.47 0.62
C ILE A 13 -5.48 24.10 1.92
N THR A 14 -6.79 24.24 2.06
CA THR A 14 -7.45 24.85 3.24
C THR A 14 -8.62 24.01 3.71
N GLY A 15 -8.74 23.80 5.01
CA GLY A 15 -9.83 23.03 5.62
C GLY A 15 -9.51 22.68 7.07
N ASP A 16 -10.41 21.93 7.70
CA ASP A 16 -10.24 21.52 9.09
C ASP A 16 -9.26 20.35 9.19
N ALA A 17 -8.22 20.52 10.00
CA ALA A 17 -7.27 19.47 10.30
C ALA A 17 -7.95 18.34 11.11
N PRO A 18 -7.68 17.07 10.80
CA PRO A 18 -8.23 15.95 11.55
C PRO A 18 -7.53 15.84 12.91
N ALA A 19 -8.20 15.23 13.89
CA ALA A 19 -7.53 14.88 15.14
C ALA A 19 -6.38 13.89 14.87
N GLY A 20 -5.17 14.23 15.33
CA GLY A 20 -3.98 13.38 15.19
C GLY A 20 -3.16 13.62 13.92
N LEU A 21 -3.42 14.70 13.17
CA LEU A 21 -2.47 15.12 12.13
C LEU A 21 -1.14 15.51 12.78
N PRO A 22 0.00 14.96 12.34
CA PRO A 22 1.29 15.31 12.88
C PRO A 22 1.62 16.78 12.59
N GLU A 23 2.38 17.41 13.49
CA GLU A 23 2.93 18.74 13.27
C GLU A 23 4.14 18.65 12.32
N GLY A 24 4.29 19.64 11.43
CA GLY A 24 5.40 19.75 10.49
C GLY A 24 5.02 19.46 9.04
N ASP A 25 6.04 19.26 8.21
CA ASP A 25 5.87 19.00 6.79
C ASP A 25 5.46 17.54 6.56
N VAL A 26 4.40 17.33 5.79
CA VAL A 26 3.91 16.00 5.40
C VAL A 26 3.64 15.95 3.91
N ASP A 27 3.93 14.80 3.30
CA ASP A 27 3.55 14.53 1.93
C ASP A 27 2.05 14.17 1.86
N LEU A 28 1.34 14.80 0.93
CA LEU A 28 -0.07 14.56 0.69
C LEU A 28 -0.26 13.72 -0.58
N CYS A 29 -0.97 12.61 -0.44
CA CYS A 29 -1.40 11.78 -1.57
C CYS A 29 -2.87 12.04 -1.87
N LEU A 30 -3.22 12.04 -3.16
CA LEU A 30 -4.62 12.01 -3.56
C LEU A 30 -5.19 10.65 -3.16
N ALA A 31 -6.28 10.67 -2.39
CA ALA A 31 -7.07 9.46 -2.18
C ALA A 31 -7.77 9.15 -3.51
N ASP A 32 -7.36 8.08 -4.16
CA ASP A 32 -8.07 7.54 -5.31
C ASP A 32 -9.21 6.65 -4.78
N PRO A 33 -10.48 7.05 -4.94
CA PRO A 33 -11.61 6.29 -4.42
C PRO A 33 -11.78 4.91 -5.10
N ASP A 34 -11.15 4.70 -6.26
CA ASP A 34 -11.20 3.42 -6.99
C ASP A 34 -9.95 2.55 -6.75
N ASP A 35 -9.01 2.99 -5.89
CA ASP A 35 -7.80 2.23 -5.51
C ASP A 35 -8.00 1.36 -4.25
N ASP A 36 -9.21 1.39 -3.67
CA ASP A 36 -9.57 0.48 -2.59
C ASP A 36 -9.84 -0.93 -3.14
N LEU A 37 -9.27 -1.95 -2.49
CA LEU A 37 -9.62 -3.34 -2.78
C LEU A 37 -11.06 -3.62 -2.31
N SER A 38 -11.85 -4.25 -3.18
CA SER A 38 -13.11 -4.88 -2.74
C SER A 38 -12.85 -5.92 -1.65
N ASP A 39 -13.87 -6.26 -0.86
CA ASP A 39 -13.75 -7.28 0.19
C ASP A 39 -13.23 -8.62 -0.36
N GLU A 40 -13.64 -8.99 -1.58
CA GLU A 40 -13.16 -10.19 -2.26
C GLU A 40 -11.68 -10.09 -2.64
N GLU A 41 -11.26 -8.94 -3.18
CA GLU A 41 -9.86 -8.69 -3.50
C GLU A 41 -8.96 -8.70 -2.26
N LEU A 42 -9.42 -8.07 -1.18
CA LEU A 42 -8.72 -8.04 0.09
C LEU A 42 -8.61 -9.44 0.71
N ALA A 43 -9.67 -10.25 0.63
CA ALA A 43 -9.66 -11.64 1.08
C ALA A 43 -8.65 -12.48 0.28
N ARG A 44 -8.65 -12.34 -1.05
CA ARG A 44 -7.68 -13.02 -1.93
C ARG A 44 -6.24 -12.62 -1.63
N LEU A 45 -5.99 -11.33 -1.41
CA LEU A 45 -4.66 -10.83 -1.03
C LEU A 45 -4.22 -11.39 0.33
N SER A 46 -5.09 -11.35 1.32
CA SER A 46 -4.79 -11.83 2.68
C SER A 46 -4.46 -13.33 2.70
N ASP A 47 -5.22 -14.13 1.96
CA ASP A 47 -4.98 -15.57 1.80
C ASP A 47 -3.65 -15.86 1.06
N ALA A 48 -3.32 -15.08 0.02
CA ALA A 48 -2.03 -15.18 -0.65
C ALA A 48 -0.85 -14.85 0.28
N LEU A 49 -0.97 -13.79 1.09
CA LEU A 49 0.05 -13.41 2.07
C LEU A 49 0.22 -14.47 3.15
N ALA A 50 -0.88 -15.03 3.67
CA ALA A 50 -0.84 -16.11 4.66
C ALA A 50 -0.08 -17.34 4.15
N ARG A 51 -0.37 -17.78 2.91
CA ARG A 51 0.39 -18.86 2.26
C ARG A 51 1.87 -18.51 2.06
N GLY A 52 2.17 -17.27 1.74
CA GLY A 52 3.54 -16.77 1.61
C GLY A 52 4.30 -16.90 2.92
N PHE A 53 3.72 -16.44 4.03
CA PHE A 53 4.32 -16.57 5.35
C PHE A 53 4.53 -18.03 5.77
N GLU A 54 3.56 -18.91 5.53
CA GLU A 54 3.73 -20.34 5.82
C GLU A 54 4.82 -20.99 4.97
N SER A 55 5.02 -20.51 3.74
CA SER A 55 6.10 -20.98 2.87
C SER A 55 7.46 -20.49 3.36
N LEU A 56 7.56 -19.25 3.84
CA LEU A 56 8.78 -18.74 4.49
C LEU A 56 9.13 -19.53 5.75
N LYS A 57 8.16 -19.75 6.65
CA LYS A 57 8.36 -20.55 7.87
C LYS A 57 8.82 -21.97 7.58
N ALA A 58 8.30 -22.57 6.51
CA ALA A 58 8.67 -23.91 6.08
C ALA A 58 9.95 -23.98 5.24
N GLY A 59 10.67 -22.86 5.07
CA GLY A 59 11.89 -22.81 4.26
C GLY A 59 11.66 -22.97 2.75
N ARG A 60 10.42 -22.86 2.28
CA ARG A 60 10.03 -22.95 0.86
C ARG A 60 10.14 -21.58 0.21
N PHE A 61 11.37 -21.14 -0.06
CA PHE A 61 11.64 -19.90 -0.80
C PHE A 61 12.86 -20.06 -1.70
N ARG A 62 13.03 -19.14 -2.65
CA ARG A 62 14.22 -19.02 -3.48
C ARG A 62 14.90 -17.68 -3.20
N LEU A 63 16.23 -17.66 -3.22
CA LEU A 63 16.95 -16.39 -3.14
C LEU A 63 16.69 -15.58 -4.41
N ALA A 64 16.51 -14.26 -4.23
CA ALA A 64 16.29 -13.37 -5.36
C ALA A 64 17.43 -13.44 -6.38
N SER A 65 18.68 -13.60 -5.93
CA SER A 65 19.86 -13.78 -6.78
C SER A 65 19.71 -14.96 -7.75
N ASP A 66 19.14 -16.07 -7.29
CA ASP A 66 19.00 -17.29 -8.07
C ASP A 66 17.94 -17.11 -9.15
N VAL A 67 16.82 -16.47 -8.79
CA VAL A 67 15.72 -16.15 -9.72
C VAL A 67 16.19 -15.17 -10.79
N ILE A 68 16.90 -14.10 -10.40
CA ILE A 68 17.44 -13.11 -11.35
C ILE A 68 18.46 -13.75 -12.29
N SER A 69 19.30 -14.65 -11.79
CA SER A 69 20.29 -15.37 -12.60
C SER A 69 19.63 -16.28 -13.63
N ASP A 70 18.53 -16.97 -13.27
CA ASP A 70 17.75 -17.78 -14.21
C ASP A 70 17.09 -16.92 -15.29
N LEU A 71 16.48 -15.79 -14.92
CA LEU A 71 15.81 -14.90 -15.86
C LEU A 71 16.78 -14.29 -16.87
N ARG A 72 18.03 -14.00 -16.47
CA ARG A 72 19.08 -13.50 -17.37
C ARG A 72 19.61 -14.54 -18.37
N ARG A 73 19.36 -15.84 -18.12
CA ARG A 73 19.77 -16.94 -19.00
C ARG A 73 18.71 -17.29 -20.06
N ARG A 74 17.53 -16.67 -20.00
CA ARG A 74 16.49 -16.76 -21.03
C ARG A 74 16.73 -15.73 -22.12
#